data_AF-A0A498FDD3-F1
#
_entry.id   AF-A0A498FDD3-F1
#
_cell.length_a   1.000
_cell.length_b   1.000
_cell.length_c   1.000
_cell.angle_alpha   90.00
_cell.angle_beta   90.00
_cell.angle_gamma   90.00
#
_symmetry.space_group_name_H-M   'P 1'
#
loop_
_entity.id
_entity.type
_entity.pdbx_description
1 polymer ?
#
loop_
_entity_poly.entity_id
_entity_poly.type
_entity_poly.pdbx_seq_one_letter_code
_entity_poly.pdbx_strand_id
1 'polypeptide(L)'
;EAFHEWRKRLKYHRYHTYMLRNAWFDPMKARRSELKELSDITGDEHDLAVFVETLDEEELFDNDVREALNDVIAARRGDLRRRARPLGERLFEEDPDALVDRFEGYWTAARRYDLPA
;
A
#
# COMPACT_ATOMS: atom_id res chain seq x y z
N GLU A 1 2.33 10.41 -12.63
CA GLU A 1 1.15 10.80 -11.81
C GLU A 1 0.40 9.68 -11.08
N ALA A 2 -0.43 8.86 -11.75
CA ALA A 2 -1.49 8.09 -11.05
C ALA A 2 -0.99 7.07 -10.01
N PHE A 3 0.04 6.28 -10.33
CA PHE A 3 0.64 5.33 -9.38
C PHE A 3 1.33 6.03 -8.20
N HIS A 4 1.95 7.18 -8.44
CA HIS A 4 2.58 7.98 -7.38
C HIS A 4 1.52 8.50 -6.40
N GLU A 5 0.43 9.06 -6.93
CA GLU A 5 -0.70 9.50 -6.12
C GLU A 5 -1.37 8.35 -5.36
N TRP A 6 -1.49 7.17 -5.98
CA TRP A 6 -2.02 6.00 -5.28
C TRP A 6 -1.16 5.60 -4.07
N ARG A 7 0.16 5.51 -4.21
CA ARG A 7 1.08 5.21 -3.09
C ARG A 7 0.98 6.24 -1.97
N LYS A 8 0.85 7.52 -2.33
CA LYS A 8 0.64 8.61 -1.36
C LYS A 8 -0.68 8.44 -0.60
N ARG A 9 -1.77 8.08 -1.29
CA ARG A 9 -3.08 7.81 -0.67
C ARG A 9 -3.05 6.59 0.25
N LEU A 10 -2.36 5.51 -0.13
CA LEU A 10 -2.12 4.34 0.74
C LEU A 10 -1.44 4.75 2.04
N LYS A 11 -0.37 5.54 1.93
CA LYS A 11 0.38 6.05 3.08
C LYS A 11 -0.47 6.95 3.99
N TYR A 12 -1.28 7.83 3.42
CA TYR A 12 -2.19 8.68 4.19
C TYR A 12 -3.24 7.85 4.93
N HIS A 13 -3.88 6.91 4.26
CA HIS A 13 -4.86 6.03 4.90
C HIS A 13 -4.26 5.21 6.04
N ARG A 14 -3.01 4.76 5.88
CA ARG A 14 -2.25 4.09 6.94
C ARG A 14 -2.03 4.99 8.16
N TYR A 15 -1.82 6.29 7.96
CA TYR A 15 -1.72 7.23 9.06
C TYR A 15 -3.09 7.54 9.67
N HIS A 16 -4.15 7.64 8.88
CA HIS A 16 -5.51 7.86 9.39
C HIS A 16 -5.95 6.70 10.30
N THR A 17 -5.76 5.45 9.89
CA THR A 17 -6.04 4.27 10.73
C THR A 17 -5.23 4.28 12.03
N TYR A 18 -3.98 4.75 12.00
CA TYR A 18 -3.18 4.92 13.22
C TYR A 18 -3.70 6.02 14.15
N MET A 19 -4.17 7.14 13.60
CA MET A 19 -4.77 8.24 14.37
C MET A 19 -6.08 7.78 15.03
N LEU A 20 -6.87 6.99 14.32
CA LEU A 20 -8.16 6.46 14.78
C LEU A 20 -8.02 5.19 15.65
N ARG A 21 -6.81 4.77 16.03
CA ARG A 21 -6.59 3.52 16.79
C ARG A 21 -7.36 3.44 18.11
N ASN A 22 -7.69 4.58 18.72
CA ASN A 22 -8.47 4.63 19.97
C ASN A 22 -9.97 4.44 19.73
N ALA A 23 -10.46 4.58 18.49
CA ALA A 23 -11.85 4.29 18.14
C ALA A 23 -12.15 2.78 18.27
N TRP A 24 -11.24 1.95 17.75
CA TRP A 24 -11.21 0.51 17.95
C TRP A 24 -9.85 -0.04 17.51
N PHE A 25 -9.04 -0.50 18.46
CA PHE A 25 -7.65 -0.85 18.19
C PHE A 25 -7.49 -1.98 17.16
N ASP A 26 -8.17 -3.11 17.35
CA ASP A 26 -7.93 -4.30 16.51
C ASP A 26 -8.33 -4.11 15.03
N PRO A 27 -9.51 -3.55 14.68
CA PRO A 27 -9.86 -3.25 13.30
C PRO A 27 -8.90 -2.24 12.65
N MET A 28 -8.51 -1.19 13.37
CA MET A 28 -7.55 -0.21 12.85
C MET A 28 -6.17 -0.85 12.63
N LYS A 29 -5.71 -1.69 13.55
CA LYS A 29 -4.43 -2.41 13.43
C LYS A 29 -4.43 -3.36 12.24
N ALA A 30 -5.50 -4.14 12.05
CA ALA A 30 -5.64 -5.05 10.93
C ALA A 30 -5.57 -4.29 9.60
N ARG A 31 -6.40 -3.26 9.44
CA ARG A 31 -6.43 -2.45 8.21
C ARG A 31 -5.12 -1.69 7.96
N ARG A 32 -4.48 -1.18 9.01
CA ARG A 32 -3.16 -0.53 8.92
C ARG A 32 -2.09 -1.49 8.40
N SER A 33 -2.16 -2.77 8.79
CA SER A 33 -1.19 -3.79 8.39
C SER A 33 -1.33 -4.12 6.91
N GLU A 34 -2.56 -4.30 6.42
CA GLU A 34 -2.84 -4.49 4.99
C GLU A 34 -2.44 -3.27 4.15
N LEU A 35 -2.76 -2.05 4.59
CA LEU A 35 -2.32 -0.82 3.93
C LEU A 35 -0.80 -0.70 3.87
N LYS A 36 -0.09 -1.11 4.93
CA LYS A 36 1.37 -1.14 4.96
C LYS A 36 1.89 -2.12 3.93
N GLU A 37 1.41 -3.36 3.94
CA GLU A 37 1.87 -4.39 3.01
C GLU A 37 1.62 -3.96 1.55
N LEU A 38 0.45 -3.41 1.23
CA LEU A 38 0.15 -2.92 -0.11
C LEU A 38 1.06 -1.74 -0.51
N SER A 39 1.32 -0.82 0.42
CA SER A 39 2.24 0.29 0.20
C SER A 39 3.68 -0.15 -0.02
N ASP A 40 4.13 -1.20 0.68
CA ASP A 40 5.48 -1.74 0.52
C ASP A 40 5.61 -2.45 -0.84
N ILE A 41 4.66 -3.32 -1.20
CA ILE A 41 4.66 -4.05 -2.48
C ILE A 41 4.62 -3.09 -3.68
N THR A 42 3.77 -2.06 -3.61
CA THR A 42 3.68 -1.06 -4.69
C THR A 42 4.89 -0.13 -4.73
N GLY A 43 5.61 0.02 -3.62
CA GLY A 43 6.92 0.68 -3.56
C GLY A 43 7.97 -0.12 -4.31
N ASP A 44 8.17 -1.38 -3.91
CA ASP A 44 9.16 -2.28 -4.53
C ASP A 44 8.93 -2.44 -6.04
N GLU A 45 7.67 -2.53 -6.48
CA GLU A 45 7.34 -2.65 -7.91
C GLU A 45 7.75 -1.41 -8.70
N HIS A 46 7.57 -0.23 -8.09
CA HIS A 46 7.96 1.04 -8.69
C HIS A 46 9.47 1.23 -8.70
N ASP A 47 10.15 0.88 -7.60
CA ASP A 47 11.61 0.96 -7.51
C ASP A 47 12.27 0.09 -8.59
N LEU A 48 11.71 -1.10 -8.86
CA LEU A 48 12.15 -1.94 -9.97
C LEU A 48 11.82 -1.35 -11.35
N ALA A 49 10.74 -0.58 -11.48
CA ALA A 49 10.44 0.12 -12.73
C ALA A 49 11.49 1.21 -13.00
N VAL A 50 11.81 2.01 -11.98
CA VAL A 50 12.86 3.04 -12.04
C VAL A 50 14.24 2.41 -12.27
N PHE A 51 14.49 1.24 -11.69
CA PHE A 51 15.75 0.53 -11.90
C PHE A 51 15.93 0.10 -13.36
N VAL A 52 14.87 -0.35 -14.05
CA VAL A 52 14.93 -0.64 -15.50
C VAL A 52 15.24 0.63 -16.29
N GLU A 53 14.55 1.73 -16.00
CA GLU A 53 14.81 3.03 -16.65
C GLU A 53 16.26 3.48 -16.44
N THR A 54 16.78 3.30 -15.23
CA THR A 54 18.18 3.64 -14.88
C THR A 54 19.17 2.71 -15.58
N LEU A 55 18.85 1.42 -15.70
CA LEU A 55 19.68 0.46 -16.42
C LEU A 55 19.79 0.87 -17.89
N ASP A 56 18.70 1.23 -18.55
CA ASP A 56 18.71 1.60 -19.97
C ASP A 56 19.60 2.82 -20.27
N GLU A 57 19.79 3.73 -19.31
CA GLU A 57 20.65 4.91 -19.43
C GLU A 57 22.12 4.67 -19.04
N GLU A 58 22.39 3.62 -18.26
CA GLU A 58 23.74 3.26 -17.84
C GLU A 58 24.53 2.66 -19.01
N GLU A 59 25.85 2.81 -19.07
CA GLU A 59 26.73 2.21 -20.11
C GLU A 59 27.65 1.12 -19.54
N LEU A 60 27.77 1.01 -18.21
CA LEU A 60 28.68 0.08 -17.54
C LEU A 60 28.37 -1.41 -17.76
N PHE A 61 27.12 -1.77 -18.06
CA PHE A 61 26.70 -3.16 -18.29
C PHE A 61 26.70 -3.50 -19.78
N ASP A 62 27.22 -4.69 -20.13
CA ASP A 62 27.03 -5.23 -21.48
C ASP A 62 25.59 -5.69 -21.72
N ASN A 63 25.27 -6.03 -22.97
CA ASN A 63 23.91 -6.42 -23.37
C ASN A 63 23.44 -7.72 -22.70
N ASP A 64 24.33 -8.69 -22.54
CA ASP A 64 23.99 -10.00 -21.96
C ASP A 64 23.59 -9.83 -20.48
N VAL A 65 24.33 -9.00 -19.74
CA VAL A 65 24.00 -8.67 -18.35
C VAL A 65 22.68 -7.90 -18.25
N ARG A 66 22.42 -6.94 -19.16
CA ARG A 66 21.14 -6.21 -19.18
C ARG A 66 19.95 -7.12 -19.44
N GLU A 67 20.06 -8.02 -20.40
CA GLU A 67 18.99 -8.97 -20.72
C GLU A 67 18.71 -9.88 -19.51
N ALA A 68 19.74 -10.44 -18.89
CA ALA A 68 19.60 -11.26 -17.70
C ALA A 68 18.97 -10.50 -16.51
N LEU A 69 19.35 -9.24 -16.29
CA LEU A 69 18.74 -8.40 -15.26
C LEU A 69 17.27 -8.10 -15.57
N ASN A 70 16.95 -7.74 -16.80
CA ASN A 70 15.59 -7.44 -17.24
C ASN A 70 14.65 -8.64 -17.05
N ASP A 71 15.11 -9.85 -17.34
CA ASP A 71 14.33 -11.07 -17.12
C ASP A 71 14.00 -11.29 -15.63
N VAL A 72 15.00 -11.16 -14.75
CA VAL A 72 14.82 -11.33 -13.30
C VAL A 72 13.91 -10.23 -12.74
N ILE A 73 14.09 -8.99 -13.19
CA ILE A 73 13.25 -7.85 -12.78
C ILE A 73 11.80 -8.07 -13.24
N ALA A 74 11.58 -8.48 -14.49
CA ALA A 74 10.25 -8.74 -15.02
C ALA A 74 9.52 -9.83 -14.21
N ALA A 75 10.21 -10.93 -13.90
CA ALA A 75 9.66 -12.00 -13.06
C ALA A 75 9.27 -11.49 -11.66
N ARG A 76 10.14 -10.68 -11.03
CA ARG A 76 9.88 -10.11 -9.70
C ARG A 76 8.73 -9.11 -9.69
N ARG A 77 8.66 -8.21 -10.68
CA ARG A 77 7.54 -7.26 -10.82
C ARG A 77 6.23 -7.99 -11.04
N GLY A 78 6.23 -9.08 -11.83
CA GLY A 78 5.07 -9.95 -12.00
C GLY A 78 4.59 -10.55 -10.67
N ASP A 79 5.51 -11.01 -9.82
CA ASP A 79 5.18 -11.53 -8.49
C ASP A 79 4.58 -10.49 -7.55
N LEU A 80 5.21 -9.31 -7.49
CA LEU A 80 4.71 -8.19 -6.69
C LEU A 80 3.29 -7.80 -7.10
N ARG A 81 3.01 -7.70 -8.41
CA ARG A 81 1.66 -7.39 -8.93
C ARG A 81 0.64 -8.47 -8.56
N ARG A 82 1.00 -9.76 -8.67
CA ARG A 82 0.12 -10.88 -8.27
C ARG A 82 -0.23 -10.84 -6.78
N ARG A 83 0.71 -10.40 -5.93
CA ARG A 83 0.48 -10.25 -4.47
C ARG A 83 -0.30 -8.98 -4.13
N ALA A 84 -0.02 -7.87 -4.80
CA ALA A 84 -0.70 -6.59 -4.58
C ALA A 84 -2.19 -6.66 -4.92
N ARG A 85 -2.54 -7.35 -6.01
CA ARG A 85 -3.90 -7.37 -6.55
C ARG A 85 -4.97 -7.82 -5.55
N PRO A 86 -4.92 -9.04 -4.97
CA PRO A 86 -5.95 -9.49 -4.03
C PRO A 86 -6.01 -8.66 -2.76
N LEU A 87 -4.87 -8.08 -2.33
CA LEU A 87 -4.81 -7.18 -1.18
C LEU A 87 -5.53 -5.85 -1.47
N GLY A 88 -5.29 -5.28 -2.65
CA GLY A 88 -5.96 -4.07 -3.11
C GLY A 88 -7.47 -4.27 -3.30
N GLU A 89 -7.87 -5.36 -3.96
CA GLU A 89 -9.28 -5.71 -4.17
C GLU A 89 -10.01 -5.80 -2.83
N ARG A 90 -9.51 -6.57 -1.87
CA ARG A 90 -10.14 -6.69 -0.54
C ARG A 90 -10.17 -5.39 0.26
N LEU A 91 -9.08 -4.62 0.23
CA LEU A 91 -8.93 -3.42 1.06
C LEU A 91 -9.82 -2.25 0.62
N PHE A 92 -10.17 -2.24 -0.67
CA PHE A 92 -10.94 -1.20 -1.35
C PHE A 92 -12.28 -1.69 -1.90
N GLU A 93 -12.72 -2.90 -1.54
CA GLU A 93 -14.04 -3.45 -1.89
C GLU A 93 -15.18 -2.62 -1.29
N GLU A 94 -14.96 -2.09 -0.09
CA GLU A 94 -15.94 -1.25 0.60
C GLU A 94 -16.00 0.15 -0.03
N ASP A 95 -17.22 0.61 -0.28
CA ASP A 95 -17.48 1.97 -0.75
C ASP A 95 -16.88 3.03 0.21
N PRO A 96 -16.30 4.13 -0.30
CA PRO A 96 -15.67 5.14 0.55
C PRO A 96 -16.58 5.74 1.61
N ASP A 97 -17.85 6.00 1.32
CA ASP A 97 -18.78 6.61 2.27
C ASP A 97 -19.17 5.60 3.35
N ALA A 98 -19.38 4.33 2.97
CA ALA A 98 -19.62 3.25 3.94
C ALA A 98 -18.44 3.04 4.89
N LEU A 99 -17.20 3.15 4.39
CA LEU A 99 -15.99 3.09 5.21
C LEU A 99 -15.95 4.24 6.22
N VAL A 100 -16.30 5.46 5.79
CA VAL A 100 -16.35 6.65 6.65
C VAL A 100 -17.41 6.46 7.74
N ASP A 101 -18.63 6.07 7.38
CA ASP A 101 -19.72 5.80 8.32
C ASP A 101 -19.32 4.76 9.38
N ARG A 102 -18.65 3.69 8.95
CA ARG A 102 -18.16 2.65 9.87
C ARG A 102 -17.13 3.21 10.86
N PHE A 103 -16.19 4.02 10.38
CA PHE A 103 -15.17 4.64 11.24
C PHE A 103 -15.78 5.67 12.20
N GLU A 104 -16.76 6.46 11.74
CA GLU A 104 -17.51 7.39 12.58
C GLU A 104 -18.31 6.65 13.65
N GLY A 105 -18.92 5.51 13.32
CA GLY A 105 -19.59 4.63 14.28
C GLY A 105 -18.66 4.16 15.39
N TYR A 106 -17.46 3.68 15.05
CA TYR A 106 -16.43 3.30 16.03
C TYR A 106 -16.01 4.48 16.90
N TRP A 107 -15.77 5.63 16.29
CA TRP A 107 -15.35 6.85 16.99
C TRP A 107 -16.42 7.33 17.97
N THR A 108 -17.68 7.40 17.54
CA THR A 108 -18.81 7.83 18.37
C THR A 108 -19.05 6.87 19.53
N ALA A 109 -18.96 5.56 19.29
CA ALA A 109 -19.06 4.55 20.34
C ALA A 109 -17.93 4.70 21.37
N ALA A 110 -16.67 4.83 20.94
CA ALA A 110 -15.54 5.03 21.84
C ALA A 110 -15.70 6.29 22.70
N ARG A 111 -16.13 7.41 22.10
CA ARG A 111 -16.39 8.66 22.83
C ARG A 111 -17.51 8.57 23.87
N ARG A 112 -18.48 7.67 23.67
CA ARG A 112 -19.58 7.45 24.62
C ARG A 112 -19.12 6.72 25.89
N TYR A 113 -18.05 5.93 25.78
CA TYR A 113 -17.50 5.12 26.87
C TYR A 113 -16.16 5.65 27.41
N ASP A 114 -15.56 6.67 26.78
CA ASP A 114 -14.55 7.55 27.38
C ASP A 114 -15.22 8.45 28.45
N LEU A 115 -15.76 7.82 29.50
CA LEU A 115 -15.86 8.45 30.81
C LEU A 115 -14.44 8.50 31.39
N PRO A 116 -14.02 9.63 32.00
CA PRO A 116 -12.74 9.67 32.68
C PRO A 116 -12.69 8.57 33.74
N ALA A 117 -11.55 7.88 33.81
CA ALA A 117 -11.18 7.13 35.02
C ALA A 117 -11.12 8.06 36.22
#